data_AF-A0A6A7LC88-F1
#
_entry.id   AF-A0A6A7LC88-F1
#
_cell.length_a   1.000
_cell.length_b   1.000
_cell.length_c   1.000
_cell.angle_alpha   90.00
_cell.angle_beta   90.00
_cell.angle_gamma   90.00
#
_symmetry.space_group_name_H-M   'P 1'
#
loop_
_entity.id
_entity.type
_entity.pdbx_description
1 polymer ?
#
loop_
_entity_poly.entity_id
_entity_poly.type
_entity_poly.pdbx_seq_one_letter_code
_entity_poly.pdbx_strand_id
1 'polypeptide(L)'
;MNDDDETLLEFSFPTEVAISKMSEEERMNIFRGFFATSRYNRLLIQKILVRCALDDSFYQKVIELEANHNRNYLETRKMIESYGYREEFIAAVKEGDAALDKIIDAYNKRMMKT
;
A
#
# COMPACT_ATOMS: atom_id res chain seq x y z
N MET A 1 -12.49 -17.53 14.70
CA MET A 1 -12.10 -16.64 13.58
C MET A 1 -10.81 -16.00 14.04
N ASN A 2 -9.70 -16.13 13.31
CA ASN A 2 -8.42 -15.59 13.79
C ASN A 2 -8.47 -14.06 13.68
N ASP A 3 -8.26 -13.36 14.80
CA ASP A 3 -8.18 -11.89 14.88
C ASP A 3 -7.09 -11.29 13.98
N ASP A 4 -6.12 -12.10 13.56
CA ASP A 4 -5.02 -11.72 12.67
C ASP A 4 -5.49 -11.24 11.28
N ASP A 5 -6.72 -11.59 10.88
CA ASP A 5 -7.26 -11.33 9.53
C ASP A 5 -7.80 -9.89 9.37
N GLU A 6 -7.70 -9.06 10.41
CA GLU A 6 -8.34 -7.74 10.49
C GLU A 6 -7.42 -6.57 10.85
N THR A 7 -6.10 -6.81 10.93
CA THR A 7 -5.10 -5.77 11.23
C THR A 7 -4.31 -5.44 9.97
N LEU A 8 -4.09 -4.15 9.70
CA LEU A 8 -3.25 -3.72 8.58
C LEU A 8 -1.79 -4.08 8.85
N LEU A 9 -1.08 -4.51 7.82
CA LEU A 9 0.37 -4.69 7.92
C LEU A 9 1.05 -3.34 8.14
N GLU A 10 1.94 -3.30 9.11
CA GLU A 10 2.86 -2.18 9.28
C GLU A 10 4.08 -2.37 8.38
N PHE A 11 4.53 -1.29 7.74
CA PHE A 11 5.79 -1.27 7.00
C PHE A 11 6.78 -0.38 7.75
N SER A 12 7.88 -0.98 8.21
CA SER A 12 8.94 -0.25 8.89
C SER A 12 9.91 0.33 7.88
N PHE A 13 10.02 1.66 7.85
CA PHE A 13 11.01 2.35 7.05
C PHE A 13 12.35 2.45 7.79
N PRO A 14 13.49 2.35 7.07
CA PRO A 14 14.78 2.69 7.63
C PRO A 14 14.83 4.16 8.06
N THR A 15 15.67 4.45 9.04
CA THR A 15 15.98 5.83 9.45
C THR A 15 16.74 6.57 8.34
N GLU A 16 16.75 7.90 8.39
CA GLU A 16 17.51 8.75 7.47
C GLU A 16 19.01 8.37 7.37
N VAL A 17 19.63 8.03 8.51
CA VAL A 17 21.02 7.60 8.57
C VAL A 17 21.23 6.22 7.95
N ALA A 18 20.25 5.31 8.07
CA ALA A 18 20.35 3.99 7.47
C ALA A 18 20.14 4.05 5.95
N ILE A 19 19.13 4.79 5.49
CA ILE A 19 18.78 4.89 4.07
C ILE A 19 19.86 5.62 3.25
N SER A 20 20.58 6.57 3.86
CA SER A 20 21.71 7.27 3.22
C SER A 20 22.96 6.41 3.02
N LYS A 21 23.06 5.27 3.70
CA LYS A 21 24.14 4.30 3.51
C LYS A 21 23.82 3.23 2.47
N MET A 22 22.58 3.21 1.97
CA MET A 22 22.13 2.24 0.98
C MET A 22 22.50 2.68 -0.44
N SER A 23 22.60 1.72 -1.34
CA SER A 23 22.59 1.96 -2.78
C SER A 23 21.20 2.39 -3.27
N GLU A 24 21.14 2.97 -4.47
CA GLU A 24 19.86 3.32 -5.12
C GLU A 24 18.94 2.11 -5.26
N GLU A 25 19.47 0.95 -5.68
CA GLU A 25 18.67 -0.26 -5.85
C GLU A 25 18.12 -0.79 -4.52
N GLU A 26 18.87 -0.71 -3.43
CA GLU A 26 18.37 -1.07 -2.10
C GLU A 26 17.23 -0.14 -1.65
N ARG A 27 17.36 1.17 -1.87
CA ARG A 27 16.30 2.14 -1.57
C ARG A 27 15.05 1.89 -2.42
N MET A 28 15.23 1.64 -3.72
CA MET A 28 14.15 1.30 -4.64
C MET A 28 13.41 0.04 -4.17
N ASN A 29 14.12 -0.99 -3.72
CA ASN A 29 13.51 -2.20 -3.19
C ASN A 29 12.69 -1.96 -1.91
N ILE A 30 13.13 -1.06 -1.03
CA ILE A 30 12.34 -0.62 0.12
C ILE A 30 11.06 0.07 -0.34
N PHE A 31 11.14 0.99 -1.32
CA PHE A 31 9.96 1.70 -1.83
C PHE A 31 8.97 0.73 -2.49
N ARG A 32 9.46 -0.22 -3.31
CA ARG A 32 8.65 -1.30 -3.88
C ARG A 32 7.96 -2.12 -2.79
N GLY A 33 8.68 -2.46 -1.73
CA GLY A 33 8.14 -3.16 -0.56
C GLY A 33 7.01 -2.39 0.11
N PHE A 34 7.20 -1.08 0.33
CA PHE A 34 6.16 -0.22 0.88
C PHE A 34 4.89 -0.19 0.02
N PHE A 35 5.03 -0.02 -1.31
CA PHE A 35 3.86 -0.03 -2.20
C PHE A 35 3.17 -1.39 -2.24
N ALA A 36 3.93 -2.49 -2.17
CA ALA A 36 3.37 -3.83 -2.08
C ALA A 36 2.53 -4.01 -0.80
N THR A 37 3.04 -3.57 0.35
CA THR A 37 2.32 -3.59 1.64
C THR A 37 1.08 -2.69 1.61
N SER A 38 1.23 -1.47 1.08
CA SER A 38 0.12 -0.52 0.94
C SER A 38 -1.02 -1.08 0.09
N ARG A 39 -0.70 -1.75 -1.02
CA ARG A 39 -1.69 -2.41 -1.88
C ARG A 39 -2.36 -3.59 -1.17
N TYR A 40 -1.60 -4.40 -0.44
CA TYR A 40 -2.16 -5.50 0.34
C TYR A 40 -3.14 -5.01 1.39
N ASN A 41 -2.80 -3.94 2.13
CA ASN A 41 -3.68 -3.33 3.11
C ASN A 41 -4.98 -2.82 2.48
N ARG A 42 -4.93 -2.23 1.28
CA ARG A 42 -6.14 -1.85 0.54
C ARG A 42 -7.03 -3.03 0.17
N LEU A 43 -6.45 -4.18 -0.17
CA LEU A 43 -7.22 -5.41 -0.41
C LEU A 43 -7.89 -5.93 0.86
N LEU A 44 -7.21 -5.86 2.01
CA LEU A 44 -7.79 -6.24 3.30
C LEU A 44 -8.98 -5.33 3.68
N ILE A 45 -8.82 -4.02 3.53
CA ILE A 45 -9.90 -3.04 3.76
C ILE A 45 -11.10 -3.39 2.87
N GLN A 46 -10.87 -3.63 1.58
CA GLN A 46 -11.92 -4.00 0.64
C GLN A 46 -12.62 -5.31 1.04
N LYS A 47 -11.86 -6.31 1.51
CA LYS A 47 -12.41 -7.59 2.02
C LYS A 47 -13.32 -7.35 3.22
N ILE A 48 -12.94 -6.48 4.15
CA ILE A 48 -13.76 -6.11 5.32
C ILE A 48 -15.00 -5.34 4.88
N LEU A 49 -14.88 -4.40 3.94
CA LEU A 49 -16.02 -3.67 3.38
C LEU A 49 -17.06 -4.61 2.76
N VAL A 50 -16.63 -5.64 2.02
CA VAL A 50 -17.57 -6.65 1.48
C VAL A 50 -18.26 -7.44 2.60
N ARG A 51 -17.56 -7.70 3.72
CA ARG A 51 -18.17 -8.36 4.90
C ARG A 51 -19.21 -7.50 5.59
N CYS A 52 -19.21 -6.18 5.40
CA CYS A 52 -20.29 -5.31 5.91
C CYS A 52 -21.67 -5.75 5.41
N ALA A 53 -21.77 -6.32 4.21
CA ALA A 53 -23.05 -6.85 3.71
C ALA A 53 -23.62 -8.01 4.57
N LEU A 54 -22.79 -8.65 5.39
CA LEU A 54 -23.18 -9.70 6.32
C LEU A 54 -23.35 -9.16 7.75
N ASP A 55 -22.61 -8.11 8.11
CA ASP A 55 -22.60 -7.50 9.43
C ASP A 55 -22.18 -6.01 9.34
N ASP A 56 -23.15 -5.12 9.50
CA ASP A 56 -22.94 -3.67 9.40
C ASP A 56 -22.03 -3.10 10.50
N SER A 57 -21.77 -3.85 11.59
CA SER A 57 -20.88 -3.40 12.66
C SER A 57 -19.43 -3.17 12.19
N PHE A 58 -19.03 -3.81 11.09
CA PHE A 58 -17.71 -3.60 10.47
C PHE A 58 -17.56 -2.25 9.76
N TYR A 59 -18.65 -1.54 9.47
CA TYR A 59 -18.58 -0.32 8.65
C TYR A 59 -17.72 0.78 9.29
N GLN A 60 -17.88 0.99 10.60
CA GLN A 60 -17.07 1.94 11.35
C GLN A 60 -15.57 1.58 11.32
N LYS A 61 -15.28 0.28 11.41
CA LYS A 61 -13.90 -0.24 11.31
C LYS A 61 -13.28 0.02 9.94
N VAL A 62 -14.06 -0.14 8.85
CA VAL A 62 -13.57 0.17 7.49
C VAL A 62 -13.15 1.63 7.39
N ILE A 63 -13.98 2.57 7.86
CA ILE A 63 -13.68 4.01 7.84
C ILE A 63 -12.36 4.30 8.58
N GLU A 64 -12.16 3.68 9.74
CA GLU A 64 -10.95 3.87 10.54
C GLU A 64 -9.70 3.30 9.85
N LEU A 65 -9.80 2.10 9.27
CA LEU A 65 -8.71 1.47 8.54
C LEU A 65 -8.33 2.28 7.28
N GLU A 66 -9.32 2.81 6.56
CA GLU A 66 -9.08 3.69 5.40
C GLU A 66 -8.40 4.99 5.82
N ALA A 67 -8.88 5.64 6.88
CA ALA A 67 -8.28 6.86 7.40
C ALA A 67 -6.84 6.62 7.84
N ASN A 68 -6.56 5.51 8.52
CA ASN A 68 -5.22 5.15 8.95
C ASN A 68 -4.28 4.84 7.78
N HIS A 69 -4.74 4.06 6.81
CA HIS A 69 -3.99 3.74 5.59
C HIS A 69 -3.60 5.01 4.82
N ASN A 70 -4.56 5.92 4.63
CA ASN A 70 -4.34 7.18 3.93
C ASN A 70 -3.35 8.09 4.68
N ARG A 71 -3.48 8.16 6.01
CA ARG A 71 -2.56 8.93 6.85
C ARG A 71 -1.14 8.39 6.74
N ASN A 72 -0.96 7.07 6.92
CA ASN A 72 0.34 6.42 6.84
C ASN A 72 1.02 6.71 5.48
N TYR A 73 0.27 6.59 4.38
CA TYR A 73 0.80 6.90 3.06
C TYR A 73 1.30 8.35 2.93
N LEU A 74 0.49 9.32 3.40
CA LEU A 74 0.84 10.74 3.33
C LEU A 74 2.06 11.07 4.21
N GLU A 75 2.14 10.49 5.40
CA GLU A 75 3.25 10.66 6.33
C GLU A 75 4.54 10.06 5.76
N THR A 76 4.49 8.84 5.24
CA THR A 76 5.62 8.20 4.56
C THR A 76 6.13 9.04 3.40
N ARG A 77 5.23 9.53 2.53
CA ARG A 77 5.62 10.38 1.40
C ARG A 77 6.36 11.64 1.86
N LYS A 78 5.85 12.32 2.89
CA LYS A 78 6.48 13.52 3.47
C LYS A 78 7.84 13.19 4.09
N MET A 79 7.95 12.07 4.80
CA MET A 79 9.19 11.59 5.39
C MET A 79 10.26 11.33 4.32
N ILE A 80 9.93 10.59 3.25
CA ILE A 80 10.88 10.31 2.16
C ILE A 80 11.30 11.59 1.41
N GLU A 81 10.37 12.52 1.22
CA GLU A 81 10.68 13.85 0.68
C GLU A 81 11.66 14.61 1.58
N SER A 82 11.47 14.55 2.91
CA SER A 82 12.40 15.17 3.86
C SER A 82 13.80 14.54 3.87
N TYR A 83 13.92 13.25 3.53
CA TYR A 83 15.19 12.53 3.43
C TYR A 83 15.94 12.79 2.11
N GLY A 84 15.31 13.49 1.14
CA GLY A 84 15.92 13.82 -0.15
C GLY A 84 15.78 12.76 -1.25
N TYR A 85 15.02 11.67 -1.04
CA TYR A 85 14.87 10.56 -2.00
C TYR A 85 13.56 10.63 -2.80
N ARG A 86 13.02 11.83 -3.01
CA ARG A 86 11.72 12.04 -3.68
C ARG A 86 11.67 11.47 -5.09
N GLU A 87 12.73 11.62 -5.87
CA GLU A 87 12.74 11.20 -7.28
C GLU A 87 12.72 9.67 -7.41
N GLU A 88 13.56 8.97 -6.63
CA GLU A 88 13.55 7.51 -6.54
C GLU A 88 12.19 6.99 -6.05
N PHE A 89 11.61 7.62 -5.02
CA PHE A 89 10.27 7.27 -4.56
C PHE A 89 9.22 7.41 -5.67
N ILE A 90 9.27 8.49 -6.47
CA ILE A 90 8.39 8.67 -7.63
C ILE A 90 8.63 7.62 -8.71
N ALA A 91 9.89 7.21 -8.94
CA ALA A 91 10.19 6.12 -9.87
C ALA A 91 9.50 4.82 -9.42
N ALA A 92 9.59 4.49 -8.13
CA ALA A 92 8.89 3.34 -7.56
C ALA A 92 7.36 3.46 -7.63
N VAL A 93 6.80 4.67 -7.47
CA VAL A 93 5.36 4.92 -7.71
C VAL A 93 4.98 4.56 -9.15
N LYS A 94 5.75 5.02 -10.14
CA LYS A 94 5.48 4.75 -11.56
C LYS A 94 5.54 3.26 -11.88
N GLU A 95 6.47 2.52 -11.28
CA GLU A 95 6.52 1.06 -11.41
C GLU A 95 5.26 0.41 -10.82
N GLY A 96 4.83 0.87 -9.64
CA GLY A 96 3.62 0.39 -8.98
C GLY A 96 2.34 0.66 -9.79
N ASP A 97 2.23 1.86 -10.34
CA ASP A 97 1.12 2.31 -11.19
C ASP A 97 1.01 1.45 -12.46
N ALA A 98 2.11 1.29 -13.19
CA ALA A 98 2.17 0.44 -14.37
C ALA A 98 1.88 -1.04 -14.06
N ALA A 99 2.21 -1.52 -12.85
CA ALA A 99 1.86 -2.86 -12.42
C ALA A 99 0.36 -3.01 -12.15
N LEU A 100 -0.30 -1.97 -11.61
CA LEU A 100 -1.75 -1.96 -11.40
C LEU A 100 -2.50 -1.94 -12.73
N ASP A 101 -2.07 -1.14 -13.71
CA ASP A 101 -2.64 -1.13 -15.06
C ASP A 101 -2.65 -2.54 -15.67
N LYS A 102 -1.54 -3.27 -15.56
CA LYS A 102 -1.45 -4.66 -16.06
C LYS A 102 -2.43 -5.60 -15.37
N ILE A 103 -2.65 -5.43 -14.07
CA ILE A 103 -3.63 -6.22 -13.31
C ILE A 103 -5.04 -5.90 -13.79
N ILE A 104 -5.38 -4.61 -13.90
CA ILE A 104 -6.69 -4.14 -14.37
C ILE A 104 -6.96 -4.65 -15.79
N ASP A 105 -5.99 -4.53 -16.70
CA ASP A 105 -6.08 -5.05 -18.06
C ASP A 105 -6.34 -6.55 -18.11
N ALA A 106 -5.67 -7.33 -17.24
CA ALA A 106 -5.90 -8.77 -17.15
C ALA A 106 -7.32 -9.10 -16.70
N TYR A 107 -7.86 -8.35 -15.72
CA TYR A 107 -9.26 -8.49 -15.30
C TYR A 107 -10.24 -8.11 -16.41
N ASN A 108 -10.05 -6.97 -17.08
CA ASN A 108 -10.90 -6.52 -18.18
C ASN A 108 -10.96 -7.57 -19.30
N LYS A 109 -9.81 -8.10 -19.71
CA LYS A 109 -9.73 -9.17 -20.73
C LYS A 109 -10.46 -10.45 -20.32
N ARG A 110 -10.47 -10.78 -19.02
CA ARG A 110 -11.21 -11.95 -18.50
C ARG A 110 -12.71 -11.69 -18.51
N MET A 111 -13.15 -10.52 -18.08
CA MET A 111 -14.57 -10.14 -18.03
C MET A 111 -15.18 -10.05 -19.43
N MET A 112 -14.47 -9.50 -20.42
CA MET A 112 -14.96 -9.42 -21.81
C MET A 112 -15.02 -10.76 -22.56
N LYS A 113 -14.46 -11.83 -21.99
CA LYS A 113 -14.56 -13.20 -22.52
C LYS A 113 -15.76 -13.98 -21.96
N THR A 114 -16.51 -13.38 -21.03
CA THR A 114 -17.68 -13.97 -20.38
C THR A 114 -18.93 -13.29 -20.90
#